data_AF-A0AAI8FSX1-F1
#
_entry.id   AF-A0AAI8FSX1-F1
#
_cell.length_a   1.000
_cell.length_b   1.000
_cell.length_c   1.000
_cell.angle_alpha   90.00
_cell.angle_beta   90.00
_cell.angle_gamma   90.00
#
_symmetry.space_group_name_H-M   'P 1'
#
loop_
_entity.id
_entity.type
_entity.pdbx_description
1 polymer ?
#
loop_
_entity_poly.entity_id
_entity_poly.type
_entity_poly.pdbx_seq_one_letter_code
_entity_poly.pdbx_strand_id
1 'polypeptide(L)'
;MEYKYHHIGIPVTEPRPGERYSPSIDMYTLGGELPGRVQYHSFGPKCSLDKLIQAMPHIAYKVSDLDQAIKVKNILLKPYFPIEGFRVAIIEENGVIIEFIETDLSDEEIWDKLNLKNSILYPS
;
A
#
# COMPACT_ATOMS: atom_id res chain seq x y z
N MET A 1 13.52 10.16 -13.12
CA MET A 1 12.69 9.41 -12.15
C MET A 1 12.80 7.93 -12.50
N GLU A 2 13.19 7.10 -11.55
CA GLU A 2 13.19 5.64 -11.70
C GLU A 2 11.96 5.07 -10.99
N TYR A 3 11.36 4.03 -11.58
CA TYR A 3 10.21 3.31 -11.03
C TYR A 3 10.57 1.83 -10.95
N LYS A 4 10.74 1.31 -9.72
CA LYS A 4 11.06 -0.10 -9.49
C LYS A 4 9.83 -0.81 -8.95
N TYR A 5 9.40 -1.89 -9.60
CA TYR A 5 8.28 -2.70 -9.11
C TYR A 5 8.52 -3.15 -7.66
N HIS A 6 7.49 -3.02 -6.83
CA HIS A 6 7.52 -3.42 -5.44
C HIS A 6 6.54 -4.58 -5.15
N HIS A 7 5.27 -4.41 -5.46
CA HIS A 7 4.23 -5.43 -5.30
C HIS A 7 2.99 -5.10 -6.13
N ILE A 8 2.03 -6.02 -6.17
CA ILE A 8 0.66 -5.79 -6.64
C ILE A 8 -0.30 -6.02 -5.47
N GLY A 9 -1.23 -5.08 -5.26
CA GLY A 9 -2.31 -5.21 -4.28
C GLY A 9 -3.60 -5.63 -4.96
N ILE A 10 -4.29 -6.62 -4.37
CA ILE A 10 -5.51 -7.21 -4.90
C ILE A 10 -6.62 -7.08 -3.85
N PRO A 11 -7.66 -6.27 -4.10
CA PRO A 11 -8.86 -6.30 -3.29
C PRO A 11 -9.56 -7.66 -3.35
N VAL A 12 -9.99 -8.16 -2.19
CA VAL A 12 -10.71 -9.43 -2.03
C VAL A 12 -11.88 -9.27 -1.06
N THR A 13 -12.93 -10.07 -1.25
CA THR A 13 -14.11 -10.08 -0.37
C THR A 13 -14.06 -11.20 0.66
N GLU A 14 -13.38 -12.30 0.36
CA GLU A 14 -13.31 -13.47 1.22
C GLU A 14 -12.16 -13.36 2.23
N PRO A 15 -12.41 -13.55 3.53
CA PRO A 15 -11.38 -13.58 4.55
C PRO A 15 -10.35 -14.68 4.28
N ARG A 16 -9.07 -14.37 4.54
CA ARG A 16 -7.97 -15.32 4.40
C ARG A 16 -7.31 -15.63 5.75
N PRO A 17 -6.97 -16.89 6.03
CA PRO A 17 -6.26 -17.25 7.25
C PRO A 17 -4.93 -16.50 7.39
N GLY A 18 -4.71 -15.88 8.55
CA GLY A 18 -3.46 -15.15 8.86
C GLY A 18 -3.45 -13.68 8.45
N GLU A 19 -4.57 -13.15 7.96
CA GLU A 19 -4.73 -11.71 7.72
C GLU A 19 -4.46 -10.87 8.98
N ARG A 20 -3.84 -9.72 8.76
CA ARG A 20 -3.66 -8.69 9.78
C ARG A 20 -4.73 -7.63 9.63
N TYR A 21 -5.40 -7.30 10.72
CA TYR A 21 -6.43 -6.26 10.75
C TYR A 21 -5.85 -4.90 11.18
N SER A 22 -6.24 -3.84 10.48
CA SER A 22 -6.00 -2.44 10.83
C SER A 22 -7.32 -1.82 11.32
N PRO A 23 -7.49 -1.62 12.63
CA PRO A 23 -8.72 -1.02 13.17
C PRO A 23 -8.94 0.44 12.76
N SER A 24 -7.87 1.21 12.52
CA SER A 24 -7.96 2.64 12.22
C SER A 24 -8.64 2.94 10.89
N ILE A 25 -8.56 2.03 9.93
CA ILE A 25 -9.17 2.18 8.60
C ILE A 25 -10.06 1.01 8.20
N ASP A 26 -10.35 0.10 9.13
CA ASP A 26 -11.21 -1.07 8.89
C ASP A 26 -10.78 -1.88 7.66
N MET A 27 -9.53 -2.34 7.66
CA MET A 27 -8.92 -3.07 6.54
C MET A 27 -8.12 -4.28 7.03
N TYR A 28 -8.19 -5.38 6.30
CA TYR A 28 -7.34 -6.54 6.47
C TYR A 28 -6.29 -6.61 5.37
N THR A 29 -5.09 -7.08 5.70
CA THR A 29 -4.00 -7.26 4.73
C THR A 29 -3.25 -8.57 4.95
N LEU A 30 -2.82 -9.21 3.86
CA LEU A 30 -2.04 -10.44 3.87
C LEU A 30 -1.13 -10.51 2.64
N GLY A 31 -0.03 -11.25 2.76
CA GLY A 31 0.77 -11.70 1.64
C GLY A 31 2.02 -10.87 1.43
N GLY A 32 2.45 -10.76 0.17
CA GLY A 32 3.68 -10.09 -0.21
C GLY A 32 4.90 -11.01 -0.27
N GLU A 33 4.71 -12.31 -0.35
CA GLU A 33 5.79 -13.27 -0.54
C GLU A 33 6.32 -13.26 -1.99
N LEU A 34 7.60 -13.60 -2.15
CA LEU A 34 8.20 -13.87 -3.45
C LEU A 34 7.58 -15.14 -4.09
N PRO A 35 7.63 -15.27 -5.43
CA PRO A 35 8.28 -14.38 -6.40
C PRO A 35 7.41 -13.20 -6.85
N GLY A 36 6.11 -13.23 -6.60
CA GLY A 36 5.17 -12.25 -7.15
C GLY A 36 5.05 -10.96 -6.35
N ARG A 37 5.30 -10.99 -5.04
CA ARG A 37 4.94 -9.91 -4.11
C ARG A 37 3.48 -9.50 -4.32
N VAL A 38 2.55 -10.41 -4.03
CA VAL A 38 1.10 -10.14 -4.14
C VAL A 38 0.55 -9.91 -2.75
N GLN A 39 0.01 -8.71 -2.51
CA GLN A 39 -0.74 -8.40 -1.29
C GLN A 39 -2.24 -8.51 -1.57
N TYR A 40 -2.98 -9.01 -0.58
CA TYR A 40 -4.44 -9.09 -0.61
C TYR A 40 -5.01 -8.17 0.44
N HIS A 41 -6.04 -7.41 0.07
CA HIS A 41 -6.71 -6.47 0.96
C HIS A 41 -8.21 -6.72 0.99
N SER A 42 -8.81 -6.75 2.17
CA SER A 42 -10.27 -6.68 2.31
C SER A 42 -10.64 -5.48 3.16
N PHE A 43 -11.75 -4.84 2.82
CA PHE A 43 -12.16 -3.55 3.39
C PHE A 43 -13.52 -3.70 4.04
N GLY A 44 -13.61 -3.33 5.31
CA GLY A 44 -14.86 -3.36 6.05
C GLY A 44 -15.78 -2.17 5.73
N PRO A 45 -17.02 -2.19 6.22
CA PRO A 45 -18.03 -1.18 5.90
C PRO A 45 -17.69 0.22 6.42
N LYS A 46 -16.74 0.34 7.36
CA LYS A 46 -16.28 1.62 7.92
C LYS A 46 -15.00 2.12 7.27
N CYS A 47 -14.46 1.41 6.27
CA CYS A 47 -13.23 1.82 5.61
C CYS A 47 -13.39 3.16 4.87
N SER A 48 -12.57 4.13 5.26
CA SER A 48 -12.59 5.52 4.79
C SER A 48 -11.72 5.77 3.55
N LEU A 49 -10.96 4.77 3.09
CA LEU A 49 -10.14 4.88 1.88
C LEU A 49 -11.00 5.16 0.65
N ASP A 50 -10.40 5.74 -0.38
CA ASP A 50 -11.08 5.98 -1.65
C ASP A 50 -11.69 4.68 -2.21
N LYS A 51 -12.87 4.77 -2.83
CA LYS A 51 -13.59 3.60 -3.35
C LYS A 51 -12.83 2.90 -4.47
N LEU A 52 -11.99 3.60 -5.22
CA LEU A 52 -11.13 2.98 -6.21
C LEU A 52 -10.05 2.11 -5.57
N ILE A 53 -9.46 2.55 -4.44
CA ILE A 53 -8.51 1.73 -3.67
C ILE A 53 -9.20 0.46 -3.17
N GLN A 54 -10.46 0.58 -2.73
CA GLN A 54 -11.22 -0.56 -2.22
C GLN A 54 -11.66 -1.56 -3.30
N ALA A 55 -11.78 -1.13 -4.57
CA ALA A 55 -12.42 -1.89 -5.63
C ALA A 55 -11.47 -2.38 -6.73
N MET A 56 -10.33 -1.73 -6.93
CA MET A 56 -9.42 -1.98 -8.05
C MET A 56 -8.05 -2.45 -7.56
N PRO A 57 -7.39 -3.38 -8.28
CA PRO A 57 -5.99 -3.69 -8.06
C PRO A 57 -5.09 -2.46 -8.17
N HIS A 58 -4.02 -2.42 -7.38
CA HIS A 58 -2.97 -1.42 -7.50
C HIS A 58 -1.62 -2.04 -7.81
N ILE A 59 -0.80 -1.31 -8.54
CA ILE A 59 0.61 -1.66 -8.73
C ILE A 59 1.44 -0.69 -7.88
N ALA A 60 2.35 -1.24 -7.09
CA ALA A 60 3.24 -0.47 -6.24
C ALA A 60 4.62 -0.34 -6.88
N TYR A 61 5.15 0.89 -6.91
CA TYR A 61 6.51 1.19 -7.35
C TYR A 61 7.28 1.95 -6.28
N LYS A 62 8.54 1.54 -6.08
CA LYS A 62 9.54 2.36 -5.41
C LYS A 62 10.01 3.47 -6.34
N VAL A 63 10.08 4.69 -5.82
CA VAL A 63 10.52 5.91 -6.52
C VAL A 63 11.57 6.64 -5.69
N SER A 64 12.41 7.43 -6.36
CA SER A 64 13.46 8.22 -5.68
C SER A 64 12.96 9.53 -5.06
N ASP A 65 11.79 10.02 -5.50
CA ASP A 65 11.15 11.25 -4.99
C ASP A 65 9.63 11.16 -5.22
N LEU A 66 8.89 11.01 -4.11
CA LEU A 66 7.44 10.83 -4.07
C LEU A 66 6.72 12.12 -4.43
N ASP A 67 7.21 13.29 -4.01
CA ASP A 67 6.57 14.57 -4.29
C ASP A 67 6.61 14.89 -5.79
N GLN A 68 7.71 14.56 -6.45
CA GLN A 68 7.82 14.64 -7.90
C GLN A 68 6.95 13.59 -8.60
N ALA A 69 6.86 12.36 -8.06
CA ALA A 69 6.06 11.28 -8.67
C ALA A 69 4.55 11.56 -8.68
N ILE A 70 4.02 12.21 -7.62
CA ILE A 70 2.59 12.54 -7.50
C ILE A 70 2.22 13.93 -8.03
N LYS A 71 3.19 14.69 -8.56
CA LYS A 71 2.97 16.08 -8.99
C LYS A 71 1.92 16.17 -10.10
N VAL A 72 0.89 16.98 -9.88
CA VAL A 72 -0.24 17.21 -10.81
C VAL A 72 -1.05 15.93 -11.12
N LYS A 73 -0.99 14.92 -10.26
CA LYS A 73 -1.75 13.66 -10.41
C LYS A 73 -3.08 13.70 -9.65
N ASN A 74 -3.97 12.77 -10.00
CA ASN A 74 -5.20 12.53 -9.25
C ASN A 74 -4.87 11.70 -7.99
N ILE A 75 -4.75 12.37 -6.83
CA ILE A 75 -4.33 11.73 -5.58
C ILE A 75 -5.55 11.12 -4.89
N LEU A 76 -5.53 9.79 -4.69
CA LEU A 76 -6.55 9.05 -3.94
C LEU A 76 -6.18 8.96 -2.45
N LEU A 77 -4.88 8.83 -2.15
CA LEU A 77 -4.34 8.82 -0.80
C LEU A 77 -3.13 9.74 -0.72
N LYS A 78 -3.23 10.77 0.13
CA LYS A 78 -2.16 11.75 0.33
C LYS A 78 -0.93 11.09 0.97
N PRO A 79 0.28 11.65 0.75
CA PRO A 79 1.50 11.14 1.35
C PRO A 79 1.40 10.99 2.88
N TYR A 80 1.76 9.81 3.38
CA TYR A 80 1.93 9.56 4.81
C TYR A 80 2.97 8.46 5.04
N PHE A 81 3.29 8.20 6.31
CA PHE A 81 4.27 7.18 6.71
C PHE A 81 3.58 6.04 7.46
N PRO A 82 3.31 4.89 6.83
CA PRO A 82 2.81 3.70 7.52
C PRO A 82 3.82 3.14 8.54
N ILE A 83 5.11 3.30 8.25
CA ILE A 83 6.24 3.05 9.16
C ILE A 83 7.30 4.13 8.96
N GLU A 84 8.15 4.30 9.96
CA GLU A 84 9.29 5.21 9.88
C GLU A 84 10.18 4.83 8.68
N GLY A 85 10.57 5.84 7.89
CA GLY A 85 11.40 5.63 6.70
C GLY A 85 10.67 5.04 5.49
N PHE A 86 9.35 4.84 5.53
CA PHE A 86 8.54 4.37 4.40
C PHE A 86 7.41 5.36 4.12
N ARG A 87 7.54 6.15 3.06
CA ARG A 87 6.55 7.16 2.67
C ARG A 87 5.73 6.63 1.50
N VAL A 88 4.40 6.74 1.58
CA VAL A 88 3.50 6.22 0.55
C VAL A 88 2.44 7.21 0.15
N ALA A 89 2.07 7.20 -1.13
CA ALA A 89 0.89 7.87 -1.66
C ALA A 89 0.24 7.00 -2.74
N ILE A 90 -1.07 7.15 -2.94
CA ILE A 90 -1.80 6.43 -3.99
C ILE A 90 -2.44 7.43 -4.93
N ILE A 91 -2.23 7.20 -6.23
CA ILE A 91 -2.85 7.97 -7.30
C ILE A 91 -3.74 7.07 -8.16
N GLU A 92 -4.61 7.72 -8.92
CA GLU A 92 -5.21 7.14 -10.11
C GLU A 92 -4.59 7.80 -11.35
N GLU A 93 -4.24 6.97 -12.33
CA GLU A 93 -3.77 7.41 -13.63
C GLU A 93 -4.31 6.49 -14.72
N ASN A 94 -5.11 7.05 -15.65
CA ASN A 94 -5.69 6.33 -16.79
C ASN A 94 -6.52 5.09 -16.38
N GLY A 95 -7.26 5.19 -15.27
CA GLY A 95 -8.08 4.11 -14.70
C GLY A 95 -7.29 3.06 -13.92
N VAL A 96 -5.98 3.27 -13.72
CA VAL A 96 -5.10 2.36 -12.98
C VAL A 96 -4.72 2.97 -11.64
N ILE A 97 -4.78 2.17 -10.58
CA ILE A 97 -4.36 2.58 -9.24
C ILE A 97 -2.87 2.31 -9.09
N ILE A 98 -2.13 3.34 -8.71
CA ILE A 98 -0.68 3.25 -8.55
C ILE A 98 -0.32 3.71 -7.15
N GLU A 99 0.35 2.84 -6.42
CA GLU A 99 0.98 3.17 -5.14
C GLU A 99 2.45 3.55 -5.40
N PHE A 100 2.85 4.73 -4.94
CA PHE A 100 4.25 5.14 -4.97
C PHE A 100 4.83 5.11 -3.56
N ILE A 101 6.03 4.55 -3.48
CA ILE A 101 6.77 4.35 -2.23
C ILE A 101 8.11 5.04 -2.36
N GLU A 102 8.43 5.93 -1.44
CA GLU A 102 9.78 6.46 -1.24
C GLU A 102 10.28 5.96 0.11
N THR A 103 11.42 5.28 0.12
CA THR A 103 11.93 4.63 1.31
C THR A 103 13.42 4.37 1.24
N ASP A 104 14.10 4.55 2.36
CA ASP A 104 15.50 4.17 2.55
C ASP A 104 15.64 2.72 3.10
N LEU A 105 14.51 2.06 3.39
CA LEU A 105 14.50 0.70 3.90
C LEU A 105 14.80 -0.32 2.79
N SER A 106 15.58 -1.34 3.15
CA SER A 106 15.82 -2.49 2.29
C SER A 106 14.54 -3.32 2.11
N ASP A 107 14.49 -4.13 1.05
CA ASP A 107 13.36 -5.07 0.86
C ASP A 107 13.26 -6.06 2.04
N GLU A 108 14.37 -6.46 2.65
CA GLU A 108 14.34 -7.34 3.82
C GLU A 108 13.66 -6.66 5.01
N GLU A 109 13.99 -5.39 5.29
CA GLU A 109 13.37 -4.61 6.38
C GLU A 109 11.88 -4.38 6.16
N ILE A 110 11.46 -4.06 4.93
CA ILE A 110 10.06 -3.81 4.59
C ILE A 110 9.21 -5.07 4.75
N TRP A 111 9.77 -6.22 4.33
CA TRP A 111 9.04 -7.47 4.29
C TRP A 111 9.27 -8.37 5.53
N ASP A 112 10.08 -7.92 6.50
CA ASP A 112 10.28 -8.64 7.75
C ASP A 112 8.99 -8.66 8.59
N LYS A 113 8.68 -9.83 9.16
CA LYS A 113 7.43 -10.08 9.89
C LYS A 113 7.32 -9.28 11.19
N LEU A 114 8.43 -8.86 11.79
CA LEU A 114 8.43 -8.03 13.00
C LEU A 114 8.11 -6.57 12.66
N ASN A 115 8.71 -6.03 11.60
CA ASN A 115 8.38 -4.68 11.10
C ASN A 115 6.95 -4.60 10.58
N LEU A 116 6.47 -5.66 9.92
CA LEU A 116 5.06 -5.80 9.60
C LEU A 116 4.20 -5.73 10.86
N LYS A 117 4.47 -6.51 11.92
CA LYS A 117 3.65 -6.46 13.16
C LYS A 117 3.63 -5.09 13.85
N ASN A 118 4.71 -4.33 13.76
CA ASN A 118 4.81 -2.99 14.33
C ASN A 118 4.29 -1.88 13.41
N SER A 119 3.86 -2.22 12.18
CA SER A 119 3.37 -1.22 11.24
C SER A 119 2.01 -0.68 11.67
N ILE A 120 1.94 0.64 11.87
CA ILE A 120 0.69 1.37 11.97
C ILE A 120 0.27 1.63 10.54
N LEU A 121 -0.52 0.72 9.97
CA LEU A 121 -0.95 0.82 8.57
C LEU A 121 -1.49 2.22 8.23
N TYR A 122 -2.15 2.89 9.19
CA TYR A 122 -2.66 4.26 9.06
C TYR A 122 -2.66 5.00 10.41
N PRO A 123 -2.14 6.24 10.48
CA PRO A 123 -2.19 7.06 11.69
C PRO A 123 -3.64 7.42 12.05
N SER A 124 -3.87 7.62 13.36
CA SER A 124 -5.17 8.01 13.92
C SER A 124 -5.53 9.46 13.63
#